data_AF-A0A2V8CZK1-F1
#
_entry.id   AF-A0A2V8CZK1-F1
#
_cell.length_a   1.000
_cell.length_b   1.000
_cell.length_c   1.000
_cell.angle_alpha   90.00
_cell.angle_beta   90.00
_cell.angle_gamma   90.00
#
_symmetry.space_group_name_H-M   'P 1'
#
loop_
_entity.id
_entity.type
_entity.pdbx_description
1 polymer ?
#
loop_
_entity_poly.entity_id
_entity_poly.type
_entity_poly.pdbx_seq_one_letter_code
_entity_poly.pdbx_strand_id
1 'polypeptide(L)'
;AGVAIAFGSDNWFNDAARTRGELTRLVLQSLETFGMTPADVLRSATVTAADLLSLSGVSGTLEEGKAADLIAVDGDPLASVRDLAKVTFVMKGGSVISTLNSQLSTVKSQR
;
A
#
# COMPACT_ATOMS: atom_id res chain seq x y z
N ALA A 1 -18.06 7.52 16.08
CA ALA A 1 -16.73 6.92 16.27
C ALA A 1 -16.89 5.41 16.42
N GLY A 2 -15.94 4.61 15.92
CA GLY A 2 -15.96 3.15 16.07
C GLY A 2 -16.63 2.34 14.95
N VAL A 3 -16.93 2.96 13.80
CA VAL A 3 -17.40 2.24 12.61
C VAL A 3 -16.20 1.72 11.81
N ALA A 4 -16.35 0.54 11.20
CA ALA A 4 -15.36 0.01 10.28
C ALA A 4 -15.33 0.86 8.99
N ILE A 5 -14.14 1.22 8.53
CA ILE A 5 -13.92 2.04 7.34
C ILE A 5 -12.99 1.27 6.40
N ALA A 6 -13.40 1.08 5.15
CA ALA A 6 -12.52 0.64 4.08
C ALA A 6 -12.08 1.85 3.25
N PHE A 7 -10.80 1.92 2.93
CA PHE A 7 -10.27 2.92 2.02
C PHE A 7 -10.61 2.58 0.56
N GLY A 8 -11.03 3.59 -0.20
CA GLY A 8 -11.23 3.54 -1.65
C GLY A 8 -11.01 4.92 -2.25
N SER A 9 -10.58 4.99 -3.52
CA SER A 9 -10.21 6.26 -4.16
C SER A 9 -10.90 6.54 -5.50
N ASP A 10 -11.67 5.59 -6.05
CA ASP A 10 -12.29 5.69 -7.39
C ASP A 10 -11.34 6.15 -8.52
N ASN A 11 -10.03 5.87 -8.37
CA ASN A 11 -9.02 6.27 -9.34
C ASN A 11 -9.02 5.32 -10.54
N TRP A 12 -9.85 5.65 -11.53
CA TRP A 12 -9.98 4.93 -12.79
C TRP A 12 -9.28 5.63 -13.97
N PHE A 13 -9.14 6.95 -13.92
CA PHE A 13 -8.62 7.75 -15.03
C PHE A 13 -7.09 7.84 -15.03
N ASN A 14 -6.53 8.15 -16.20
CA ASN A 14 -5.10 8.39 -16.36
C ASN A 14 -4.84 9.89 -16.29
N ASP A 15 -3.93 10.30 -15.42
CA ASP A 15 -3.39 11.65 -15.36
C ASP A 15 -2.06 11.70 -16.12
N ALA A 16 -1.77 12.80 -16.81
CA ALA A 16 -0.55 12.93 -17.60
C ALA A 16 0.72 13.10 -16.73
N ALA A 17 0.57 13.58 -15.49
CA ALA A 17 1.66 13.89 -14.58
C ALA A 17 1.86 12.86 -13.47
N ARG A 18 0.85 12.02 -13.17
CA ARG A 18 0.90 11.04 -12.07
C ARG A 18 0.34 9.69 -12.47
N THR A 19 0.96 8.65 -11.93
CA THR A 19 0.46 7.28 -11.99
C THR A 19 -0.78 7.12 -11.10
N ARG A 20 -1.59 6.08 -11.39
CA ARG A 20 -2.75 5.72 -10.56
C ARG A 20 -2.35 5.42 -9.11
N GLY A 21 -1.21 4.76 -8.91
CA GLY A 21 -0.68 4.47 -7.57
C GLY A 21 -0.35 5.74 -6.77
N GLU A 22 0.24 6.75 -7.42
CA GLU A 22 0.51 8.03 -6.77
C GLU A 22 -0.76 8.78 -6.41
N LEU A 23 -1.76 8.81 -7.30
CA LEU A 23 -3.05 9.42 -7.00
C LEU A 23 -3.76 8.71 -5.85
N THR A 24 -3.79 7.37 -5.85
CA THR A 24 -4.42 6.59 -4.78
C THR A 24 -3.71 6.83 -3.45
N ARG A 25 -2.38 6.89 -3.44
CA ARG A 25 -1.60 7.21 -2.24
C ARG A 25 -1.93 8.60 -1.69
N LEU A 26 -2.13 9.60 -2.55
CA LEU A 26 -2.53 10.95 -2.10
C LEU A 26 -3.90 10.96 -1.42
N VAL A 27 -4.88 10.23 -1.96
CA VAL A 27 -6.20 10.09 -1.32
C VAL A 27 -6.08 9.37 0.02
N LEU A 28 -5.29 8.30 0.11
CA LEU A 28 -5.04 7.59 1.37
C LEU A 28 -4.44 8.52 2.43
N GLN A 29 -3.44 9.30 2.06
CA GLN A 29 -2.77 10.26 2.95
C GLN A 29 -3.69 11.40 3.41
N SER A 30 -4.73 11.72 2.63
CA SER A 30 -5.72 12.73 3.05
C SER A 30 -6.54 12.30 4.26
N LEU A 31 -6.74 11.00 4.48
CA LEU A 31 -7.49 10.49 5.64
C LEU A 31 -6.83 10.87 6.97
N GLU A 32 -5.49 10.88 7.01
CA GLU A 32 -4.72 11.37 8.16
C GLU A 32 -4.99 12.86 8.39
N THR A 33 -5.05 13.65 7.31
CA THR A 33 -5.37 15.09 7.38
C THR A 33 -6.81 15.34 7.85
N PHE A 34 -7.72 14.40 7.59
CA PHE A 34 -9.11 14.44 8.07
C PHE A 34 -9.30 13.84 9.48
N GLY A 35 -8.22 13.49 10.17
CA GLY A 35 -8.24 13.12 11.59
C GLY A 35 -8.25 11.63 11.90
N MET A 36 -8.09 10.75 10.89
CA MET A 36 -7.77 9.34 11.17
C MET A 36 -6.35 9.22 11.67
N THR A 37 -6.11 8.35 12.66
CA THR A 37 -4.73 8.05 13.08
C THR A 37 -3.99 7.30 11.96
N PRO A 38 -2.66 7.40 11.86
CA PRO A 38 -1.91 6.65 10.84
C PRO A 38 -2.19 5.14 10.88
N ALA A 39 -2.32 4.58 12.09
CA ALA A 39 -2.69 3.18 12.28
C ALA A 39 -4.08 2.84 11.71
N ASP A 40 -5.07 3.70 11.92
CA ASP A 40 -6.42 3.49 11.37
C ASP A 40 -6.44 3.62 9.84
N VAL A 41 -5.65 4.54 9.28
CA VAL A 41 -5.49 4.68 7.82
C VAL A 41 -4.90 3.39 7.23
N LEU A 42 -3.83 2.86 7.81
CA LEU A 42 -3.25 1.59 7.36
C LEU A 42 -4.23 0.43 7.50
N ARG A 43 -4.98 0.33 8.60
CA ARG A 43 -6.00 -0.70 8.81
C ARG A 43 -7.12 -0.60 7.77
N SER A 44 -7.58 0.61 7.46
CA SER A 44 -8.63 0.85 6.46
C SER A 44 -8.24 0.39 5.05
N ALA A 45 -6.93 0.37 4.74
CA ALA A 45 -6.39 -0.11 3.47
C ALA A 45 -5.93 -1.59 3.52
N THR A 46 -6.00 -2.26 4.68
CA THR A 46 -5.52 -3.63 4.88
C THR A 46 -6.57 -4.50 5.57
N VAL A 47 -6.42 -4.77 6.87
CA VAL A 47 -7.26 -5.72 7.62
C VAL A 47 -8.74 -5.34 7.59
N THR A 48 -9.08 -4.06 7.79
CA THR A 48 -10.49 -3.63 7.82
C THR A 48 -11.14 -3.73 6.43
N ALA A 49 -10.40 -3.44 5.37
CA ALA A 49 -10.89 -3.66 4.00
C ALA A 49 -11.09 -5.16 3.72
N ALA A 50 -10.15 -6.01 4.13
CA ALA A 50 -10.27 -7.46 3.96
C ALA A 50 -11.50 -8.01 4.71
N ASP A 51 -11.73 -7.58 5.95
CA ASP A 51 -12.90 -7.97 6.73
C ASP A 51 -14.21 -7.56 6.06
N LEU A 52 -14.31 -6.29 5.63
CA LEU A 52 -15.52 -5.76 4.98
C LEU A 52 -15.80 -6.41 3.63
N LEU A 53 -14.78 -6.91 2.95
CA LEU A 53 -14.89 -7.60 1.66
C LEU A 53 -14.96 -9.12 1.78
N SER A 54 -15.02 -9.68 3.00
CA SER A 54 -14.99 -11.14 3.24
C SER A 54 -13.74 -11.84 2.69
N LEU A 55 -12.59 -11.16 2.75
CA LEU A 55 -11.29 -11.61 2.27
C LEU A 55 -10.28 -11.88 3.40
N SER A 56 -10.69 -11.87 4.68
CA SER A 56 -9.79 -12.01 5.83
C SER A 56 -9.01 -13.33 5.86
N GLY A 57 -9.55 -14.39 5.24
CA GLY A 57 -8.87 -15.67 5.08
C GLY A 57 -7.82 -15.70 3.95
N VAL A 58 -7.76 -14.65 3.13
CA VAL A 58 -6.89 -14.56 1.94
C VAL A 58 -5.85 -13.46 2.07
N SER A 59 -6.22 -12.30 2.62
CA SER A 59 -5.34 -11.11 2.68
C SER A 59 -5.70 -10.19 3.87
N GLY A 60 -4.99 -9.07 3.99
CA GLY A 60 -5.24 -8.02 4.97
C GLY A 60 -4.33 -8.04 6.20
N THR A 61 -3.69 -9.17 6.52
CA THR A 61 -2.69 -9.29 7.59
C THR A 61 -1.54 -10.23 7.17
N LEU A 62 -0.41 -10.15 7.89
CA LEU A 62 0.73 -11.04 7.70
C LEU A 62 0.60 -12.25 8.64
N GLU A 63 -0.05 -13.29 8.15
CA GLU A 63 -0.31 -14.54 8.86
C GLU A 63 -0.06 -15.74 7.94
N GLU A 64 0.32 -16.88 8.51
CA GLU A 64 0.49 -18.12 7.76
C GLU A 64 -0.82 -18.52 7.05
N GLY A 65 -0.70 -19.01 5.81
CA GLY A 65 -1.84 -19.41 4.98
C GLY A 65 -2.48 -18.28 4.18
N LYS A 66 -2.14 -17.01 4.42
CA LYS A 66 -2.59 -15.86 3.61
C LYS A 66 -1.64 -15.57 2.44
N ALA A 67 -2.09 -14.75 1.51
CA ALA A 67 -1.28 -14.28 0.39
C ALA A 67 -0.03 -13.53 0.90
N ALA A 68 1.13 -13.89 0.36
CA ALA A 68 2.40 -13.21 0.64
C ALA A 68 2.49 -11.88 -0.14
N ASP A 69 1.62 -10.94 0.23
CA ASP A 69 1.53 -9.58 -0.30
C ASP A 69 2.04 -8.60 0.77
N LEU A 70 3.20 -7.97 0.54
CA LEU A 70 3.76 -7.01 1.49
C LEU A 70 4.67 -5.99 0.82
N ILE A 71 4.82 -4.85 1.48
CA ILE A 71 5.74 -3.78 1.10
C ILE A 71 6.71 -3.50 2.25
N ALA A 72 7.91 -3.02 1.92
CA ALA A 72 8.81 -2.40 2.91
C ALA A 72 8.92 -0.91 2.61
N VAL A 73 8.95 -0.11 3.67
CA VAL A 73 8.93 1.35 3.63
C VAL A 73 10.17 1.86 4.35
N ASP A 74 10.91 2.78 3.74
CA ASP A 74 11.99 3.51 4.38
C ASP A 74 11.44 4.69 5.18
N GLY A 75 11.07 4.43 6.44
CA GLY A 75 10.41 5.38 7.33
C GLY A 75 9.47 4.69 8.31
N ASP A 76 8.61 5.47 8.96
CA ASP A 76 7.63 4.97 9.92
C ASP A 76 6.20 5.40 9.51
N PRO A 77 5.45 4.52 8.81
CA PRO A 77 4.09 4.82 8.40
C PRO A 77 3.09 4.85 9.57
N LEU A 78 3.50 4.45 10.79
CA LEU A 78 2.70 4.62 12.02
C LEU A 78 2.90 6.00 12.65
N ALA A 79 4.03 6.66 12.37
CA ALA A 79 4.25 8.06 12.71
C ALA A 79 3.62 9.01 11.68
N SER A 80 3.63 8.64 10.40
CA SER A 80 3.06 9.45 9.32
C SER A 80 2.77 8.61 8.07
N VAL A 81 1.53 8.62 7.58
CA VAL A 81 1.14 7.86 6.37
C VAL A 81 1.87 8.38 5.12
N ARG A 82 2.48 9.57 5.21
CA ARG A 82 3.30 10.15 4.14
C ARG A 82 4.50 9.30 3.77
N ASP A 83 5.03 8.52 4.72
CA ASP A 83 6.19 7.65 4.49
C ASP A 83 5.88 6.51 3.50
N LEU A 84 4.61 6.19 3.22
CA LEU A 84 4.23 5.29 2.13
C LEU A 84 4.70 5.75 0.73
N ALA A 85 5.22 6.98 0.58
CA ALA A 85 5.90 7.42 -0.64
C ALA A 85 7.31 6.82 -0.81
N LYS A 86 7.87 6.23 0.25
CA LYS A 86 9.25 5.72 0.35
C LYS A 86 9.28 4.19 0.33
N VAL A 87 8.40 3.56 -0.45
CA VAL A 87 8.38 2.10 -0.61
C VAL A 87 9.65 1.66 -1.34
N THR A 88 10.41 0.76 -0.72
CA THR A 88 11.70 0.26 -1.24
C THR A 88 11.62 -1.19 -1.70
N PHE A 89 10.55 -1.89 -1.33
CA PHE A 89 10.32 -3.29 -1.64
C PHE A 89 8.83 -3.57 -1.87
N VAL A 90 8.52 -4.38 -2.87
CA VAL A 90 7.16 -4.87 -3.15
C VAL A 90 7.21 -6.35 -3.46
N MET A 91 6.43 -7.15 -2.72
CA MET A 91 6.14 -8.55 -3.01
C MET A 91 4.64 -8.73 -3.25
N LYS A 92 4.30 -9.56 -4.25
CA LYS A 92 2.93 -9.96 -4.54
C LYS A 92 2.86 -11.47 -4.75
N GLY A 93 2.02 -12.16 -4.00
CA GLY A 93 1.83 -13.61 -4.08
C GLY A 93 3.14 -14.39 -3.92
N GLY A 94 4.04 -13.92 -3.06
CA GLY A 94 5.36 -14.53 -2.85
C GLY A 94 6.43 -14.17 -3.89
N SER A 95 6.06 -13.44 -4.95
CA SER A 95 7.01 -13.00 -5.99
C SER A 95 7.46 -11.56 -5.72
N VAL A 96 8.78 -11.34 -5.75
CA VAL A 96 9.36 -9.99 -5.62
C VAL A 96 9.12 -9.22 -6.92
N ILE A 97 8.38 -8.12 -6.83
CA ILE A 97 8.03 -7.27 -7.97
C ILE A 97 9.01 -6.10 -8.12
N SER A 98 9.42 -5.51 -6.99
CA SER A 98 10.33 -4.36 -6.99
C SER A 98 11.24 -4.39 -5.77
N THR A 99 12.49 -3.99 -5.98
CA THR A 99 13.48 -3.70 -4.94
C THR A 99 14.20 -2.42 -5.36
N LEU A 100 14.72 -1.65 -4.41
CA LEU A 100 15.50 -0.43 -4.68
C LEU A 100 16.68 -0.64 -5.67
N ASN A 101 17.14 -1.89 -5.84
CA ASN A 101 18.24 -2.27 -6.72
C ASN A 101 17.81 -2.80 -8.11
N SER A 102 16.51 -2.99 -8.39
CA SER A 102 16.06 -3.56 -9.67
C SER A 102 16.22 -2.60 -10.87
N GLN A 103 16.44 -1.30 -10.61
CA GLN A 103 16.79 -0.30 -11.63
C GLN A 103 18.23 -0.47 -12.17
N LEU A 104 19.11 -1.17 -11.44
CA LEU A 104 20.52 -1.36 -11.83
C LEU A 104 20.76 -2.61 -12.69
N SER A 105 19.86 -3.59 -12.69
CA SER A 105 20.01 -4.83 -13.49
C SER A 105 19.62 -4.65 -14.96
N THR A 106 18.76 -3.68 -15.30
CA THR A 106 18.35 -3.43 -16.70
C THR A 106 19.50 -2.88 -17.55
N VAL A 107 20.49 -2.21 -16.95
CA VAL A 107 21.66 -1.65 -17.66
C VAL A 107 22.74 -2.71 -17.93
N LYS A 108 22.80 -3.80 -17.15
CA LYS A 108 23.85 -4.82 -17.29
C LYS A 108 23.54 -5.95 -18.28
N SER A 109 22.31 -6.00 -18.82
CA SER A 109 21.92 -7.01 -19.84
C SER A 109 22.06 -6.50 -21.29
N GLN A 110 22.50 -5.27 -21.51
CA GLN A 110 22.76 -4.69 -22.85
C GLN A 110 24.25 -4.38 -23.10
N ARG A 111 25.16 -5.13 -22.47
CA ARG A 111 26.59 -5.15 -22.83
C ARG A 111 27.03 -6.55 -23.14
#